data_AF-A0A1U8NKX4-F1
#
_entry.id   AF-A0A1U8NKX4-F1
#
_cell.length_a   1.000
_cell.length_b   1.000
_cell.length_c   1.000
_cell.angle_alpha   90.00
_cell.angle_beta   90.00
_cell.angle_gamma   90.00
#
_symmetry.space_group_name_H-M   'P 1'
#
loop_
_entity.id
_entity.type
_entity.pdbx_description
1 polymer ?
#
loop_
_entity_poly.entity_id
_entity_poly.type
_entity_poly.pdbx_seq_one_letter_code
_entity_poly.pdbx_strand_id
1 'polypeptide(L)'
;MVNHQLFLLLTLILSILVFQSESRVKAKAPFGFSLELIHRDSPLSPFYNASLNSSEILTKNAIHSMERFKHFQSLINQKVVQSIVFPTENSYLTKLSFGTPPVEYFAIVDTGSDLTWIQCVPCTKCYNSQGSSLFDPQASSTYKAFSCDSQTCRAFGGEQCLKTNDCQYHVTYGDMSSTIGILSSDTLSFDSINGQKTTFSTSIFGCGRNNQVQLGNLGIAGIVGLGGGPFH
;
A
#
# COMPACT_ATOMS: atom_id res chain seq x y z
N MET A 1 -63.67 8.39 49.54
CA MET A 1 -62.38 8.52 50.26
C MET A 1 -61.48 7.40 49.80
N VAL A 2 -60.51 7.69 48.93
CA VAL A 2 -59.53 6.68 48.49
C VAL A 2 -58.68 6.32 49.71
N ASN A 3 -58.58 5.04 50.03
CA ASN A 3 -57.88 4.56 51.21
C ASN A 3 -56.39 4.89 51.06
N HIS A 4 -55.89 5.85 51.86
CA HIS A 4 -54.53 6.38 51.73
C HIS A 4 -53.46 5.29 51.85
N GLN A 5 -53.75 4.24 52.64
CA GLN A 5 -52.86 3.08 52.77
C GLN A 5 -52.81 2.24 51.49
N LEU A 6 -53.93 2.12 50.76
CA LEU A 6 -53.95 1.40 49.48
C LEU A 6 -53.14 2.14 48.40
N PHE A 7 -53.19 3.48 48.42
CA PHE A 7 -52.39 4.30 47.49
C PHE A 7 -50.89 4.19 47.77
N LEU A 8 -50.47 4.22 49.04
CA LEU A 8 -49.06 4.05 49.42
C LEU A 8 -48.54 2.63 49.12
N LEU A 9 -49.38 1.60 49.27
CA LEU A 9 -49.00 0.23 48.92
C LEU A 9 -48.82 0.08 47.41
N LEU A 10 -49.71 0.67 46.61
CA LEU A 10 -49.62 0.66 45.15
C LEU A 10 -48.38 1.41 44.64
N THR A 11 -48.03 2.55 45.22
CA THR A 11 -46.83 3.29 44.81
C THR A 11 -45.54 2.58 45.21
N LEU A 12 -45.52 1.89 46.36
CA LEU A 12 -44.38 1.07 46.78
C LEU A 12 -44.21 -0.18 45.89
N ILE A 13 -45.31 -0.83 45.50
CA ILE A 13 -45.26 -1.97 44.57
C ILE A 13 -44.79 -1.51 43.19
N LEU A 14 -45.27 -0.36 42.69
CA LEU A 14 -44.85 0.18 41.40
C LEU A 14 -43.35 0.53 41.39
N SER A 15 -42.81 1.10 42.47
CA SER A 15 -41.39 1.45 42.54
C SER A 15 -40.49 0.21 42.60
N ILE A 16 -40.89 -0.85 43.32
CA ILE A 16 -40.16 -2.13 43.34
C ILE A 16 -40.16 -2.79 41.94
N LEU A 17 -41.28 -2.71 41.21
CA LEU A 17 -41.36 -3.23 39.83
C LEU A 17 -40.49 -2.43 38.85
N VAL A 18 -40.32 -1.12 39.05
CA VAL A 18 -39.42 -0.28 38.24
C VAL A 18 -37.95 -0.54 38.55
N PHE A 19 -37.59 -0.90 39.80
CA PHE A 19 -36.21 -1.25 40.15
C PHE A 19 -35.80 -2.69 39.74
N GLN A 20 -36.75 -3.58 39.41
CA GLN A 20 -36.44 -4.90 38.86
C GLN A 20 -36.28 -4.91 37.33
N SER A 21 -36.57 -3.80 36.65
CA SER A 21 -36.32 -3.66 35.22
C SER A 21 -34.91 -3.11 34.91
N GLU A 22 -33.89 -3.58 35.62
CA GLU A 22 -32.59 -3.71 34.97
C GLU A 22 -32.72 -4.75 33.88
N SER A 23 -33.16 -4.27 32.72
CA SER A 23 -33.04 -4.98 31.47
C SER A 23 -31.53 -5.14 31.25
N ARG A 24 -30.96 -6.24 31.73
CA ARG A 24 -29.69 -6.71 31.20
C ARG A 24 -29.98 -7.02 29.75
N VAL A 25 -29.75 -6.03 28.89
CA VAL A 25 -29.56 -6.23 27.47
C VAL A 25 -28.32 -7.11 27.39
N LYS A 26 -28.52 -8.43 27.48
CA LYS A 26 -27.59 -9.39 26.92
C LYS A 26 -27.61 -9.06 25.44
N ALA A 27 -26.67 -8.23 25.01
CA ALA A 27 -26.33 -8.11 23.61
C ALA A 27 -26.09 -9.55 23.14
N LYS A 28 -27.08 -10.10 22.41
CA LYS A 28 -26.93 -11.35 21.69
C LYS A 28 -25.88 -11.02 20.65
N ALA A 29 -24.61 -11.32 20.94
CA ALA A 29 -23.49 -11.00 20.07
C ALA A 29 -23.87 -11.51 18.66
N PRO A 30 -24.09 -10.60 17.69
CA PRO A 30 -24.45 -11.02 16.35
C PRO A 30 -23.20 -11.74 15.83
N PHE A 31 -23.38 -12.92 15.21
CA PHE A 31 -22.33 -13.71 14.54
C PHE A 31 -21.01 -12.96 14.35
N GLY A 32 -20.15 -13.05 15.37
CA GLY A 32 -18.89 -12.34 15.41
C GLY A 32 -17.83 -13.22 14.75
N PHE A 33 -17.01 -12.62 13.91
CA PHE A 33 -15.84 -13.27 13.39
C PHE A 33 -14.66 -13.01 14.34
N SER A 34 -14.11 -14.07 14.91
CA SER A 34 -12.90 -14.02 15.73
C SER A 34 -11.80 -14.78 15.01
N LEU A 35 -10.66 -14.11 14.80
CA LEU A 35 -9.43 -14.73 14.34
C LEU A 35 -8.45 -14.82 15.49
N GLU A 36 -7.85 -15.99 15.68
CA GLU A 36 -6.71 -16.13 16.56
C GLU A 36 -5.44 -15.72 15.80
N LEU A 37 -4.75 -14.69 16.31
CA LEU A 37 -3.46 -14.28 15.78
C LEU A 37 -2.37 -15.20 16.35
N ILE A 38 -2.03 -16.24 15.61
CA ILE A 38 -0.93 -17.15 15.96
C ILE A 38 0.41 -16.61 15.46
N HIS A 39 1.43 -16.64 16.32
CA HIS A 39 2.78 -16.26 15.92
C HIS A 39 3.32 -17.21 14.83
N ARG A 40 4.11 -16.70 13.87
CA ARG A 40 4.65 -17.51 12.75
C ARG A 40 5.48 -18.72 13.21
N ASP A 41 6.19 -18.61 14.32
CA ASP A 41 6.96 -19.72 14.89
C ASP A 41 6.14 -20.58 15.89
N SER A 42 4.82 -20.38 16.00
CA SER A 42 3.94 -21.26 16.77
C SER A 42 3.84 -22.63 16.11
N PRO A 43 3.77 -23.74 16.85
CA PRO A 43 3.46 -25.07 16.31
C PRO A 43 2.16 -25.14 15.50
N LEU A 44 1.23 -24.19 15.73
CA LEU A 44 -0.03 -24.08 14.98
C LEU A 44 0.14 -23.33 13.65
N SER A 45 1.28 -22.72 13.40
CA SER A 45 1.55 -22.01 12.15
C SER A 45 1.87 -22.99 11.02
N PRO A 46 1.34 -22.80 9.80
CA PRO A 46 1.75 -23.58 8.63
C PRO A 46 3.24 -23.39 8.27
N PHE A 47 3.90 -22.39 8.85
CA PHE A 47 5.33 -22.10 8.65
C PHE A 47 6.21 -22.53 9.83
N TYR A 48 5.68 -23.31 10.77
CA TYR A 48 6.43 -23.80 11.92
C TYR A 48 7.61 -24.67 11.48
N ASN A 49 8.79 -24.40 12.03
CA ASN A 49 9.97 -25.23 11.82
C ASN A 49 10.25 -26.06 13.08
N ALA A 50 9.86 -27.34 13.05
CA ALA A 50 10.03 -28.28 14.14
C ALA A 50 11.50 -28.64 14.44
N SER A 51 12.44 -28.30 13.56
CA SER A 51 13.86 -28.53 13.77
C SER A 51 14.52 -27.52 14.72
N LEU A 52 13.83 -26.42 15.05
CA LEU A 52 14.35 -25.39 15.95
C LEU A 52 13.87 -25.62 17.39
N ASN A 53 14.77 -25.51 18.36
CA ASN A 53 14.41 -25.51 19.78
C ASN A 53 14.02 -24.11 20.27
N SER A 54 13.43 -24.05 21.48
CA SER A 54 12.91 -22.79 22.06
C SER A 54 13.97 -21.69 22.19
N SER A 55 15.23 -22.04 22.47
CA SER A 55 16.32 -21.06 22.61
C SER A 55 16.68 -20.45 21.26
N GLU A 56 16.70 -21.26 20.19
CA GLU A 56 16.96 -20.80 18.83
C GLU A 56 15.84 -19.89 18.33
N ILE A 57 14.58 -20.23 18.60
CA ILE A 57 13.42 -19.39 18.29
C ILE A 57 13.51 -18.04 19.04
N LEU A 58 13.81 -18.06 20.34
CA LEU A 58 13.99 -16.83 21.13
C LEU A 58 15.12 -15.97 20.60
N THR A 59 16.25 -16.59 20.22
CA THR A 59 17.42 -15.89 19.68
C THR A 59 17.09 -15.24 18.34
N LYS A 60 16.45 -15.99 17.44
CA LYS A 60 15.94 -15.50 16.15
C LYS A 60 14.98 -14.32 16.33
N ASN A 61 14.04 -14.44 17.27
CA ASN A 61 13.08 -13.37 17.56
C ASN A 61 13.74 -12.13 18.16
N ALA A 62 14.72 -12.30 19.05
CA ALA A 62 15.51 -11.21 19.60
C ALA A 62 16.33 -10.49 18.51
N ILE A 63 16.96 -11.25 17.60
CA ILE A 63 17.67 -10.70 16.44
C ILE A 63 16.69 -9.93 15.55
N HIS A 64 15.55 -10.52 15.18
CA HIS A 64 14.52 -9.83 14.38
C HIS A 64 13.99 -8.56 15.07
N SER A 65 13.85 -8.57 16.39
CA SER A 65 13.45 -7.40 17.16
C SER A 65 14.54 -6.32 17.13
N MET A 66 15.81 -6.72 17.24
CA MET A 66 16.95 -5.81 17.15
C MET A 66 17.09 -5.22 15.75
N GLU A 67 16.93 -6.02 14.69
CA GLU A 67 16.97 -5.53 13.31
C GLU A 67 15.78 -4.61 13.00
N ARG A 68 14.58 -4.94 13.49
CA ARG A 68 13.42 -4.02 13.44
C ARG A 68 13.69 -2.72 14.19
N PHE A 69 14.32 -2.78 15.35
CA PHE A 69 14.69 -1.59 16.12
C PHE A 69 15.74 -0.77 15.38
N LYS A 70 16.78 -1.37 14.82
CA LYS A 70 17.78 -0.68 13.98
C LYS A 70 17.13 -0.03 12.77
N HIS A 71 16.22 -0.74 12.10
CA HIS A 71 15.44 -0.18 10.99
C HIS A 71 14.62 1.02 11.45
N PHE A 72 13.86 0.90 12.53
CA PHE A 72 13.07 2.01 13.07
C PHE A 72 13.94 3.19 13.54
N GLN A 73 15.08 2.91 14.16
CA GLN A 73 16.06 3.92 14.56
C GLN A 73 16.68 4.61 13.34
N SER A 74 16.93 3.87 12.25
CA SER A 74 17.35 4.46 10.98
C SER A 74 16.28 5.38 10.39
N LEU A 75 15.00 5.04 10.54
CA LEU A 75 13.87 5.89 10.13
C LEU A 75 13.76 7.14 11.01
N ILE A 76 13.97 7.04 12.32
CA ILE A 76 13.94 8.20 13.25
C ILE A 76 15.04 9.21 12.89
N ASN A 77 16.21 8.73 12.46
CA ASN A 77 17.33 9.59 12.06
C ASN A 77 17.21 10.12 10.63
N GLN A 78 16.20 9.70 9.86
CA GLN A 78 15.89 10.22 8.54
C GLN A 78 14.70 11.18 8.60
N LYS A 79 14.63 12.12 7.66
CA LYS A 79 13.37 12.80 7.36
C LYS A 79 12.42 11.74 6.79
N VAL A 80 11.53 11.22 7.64
CA VAL A 80 10.50 10.28 7.19
C VAL A 80 9.61 11.02 6.19
N VAL A 81 9.66 10.57 4.94
CA VAL A 81 8.78 11.07 3.90
C VAL A 81 7.43 10.40 4.10
N GLN A 82 6.43 11.21 4.40
CA GLN A 82 5.05 10.77 4.53
C GLN A 82 4.30 11.32 3.34
N SER A 83 3.29 10.59 2.86
CA SER A 83 2.39 11.08 1.83
C SER A 83 0.96 10.79 2.25
N ILE A 84 0.03 11.60 1.76
CA ILE A 84 -1.39 11.39 2.04
C ILE A 84 -1.88 10.22 1.19
N VAL A 85 -2.49 9.25 1.87
CA VAL A 85 -3.10 8.09 1.22
C VAL A 85 -4.62 8.22 1.28
N PHE A 86 -5.27 8.10 0.13
CA PHE A 86 -6.72 8.22 -0.03
C PHE A 86 -7.35 6.83 -0.17
N PRO A 87 -8.27 6.43 0.72
CA PRO A 87 -8.99 5.17 0.56
C PRO A 87 -10.00 5.26 -0.59
N THR A 88 -10.12 4.18 -1.36
CA THR A 88 -11.18 3.96 -2.36
C THR A 88 -11.91 2.64 -2.05
N GLU A 89 -12.89 2.24 -2.86
CA GLU A 89 -13.65 1.01 -2.61
C GLU A 89 -12.76 -0.24 -2.51
N ASN A 90 -11.74 -0.36 -3.36
CA ASN A 90 -10.91 -1.59 -3.45
C ASN A 90 -9.39 -1.33 -3.43
N SER A 91 -8.95 -0.09 -3.18
CA SER A 91 -7.54 0.27 -3.23
C SER A 91 -7.23 1.51 -2.39
N TYR A 92 -5.94 1.77 -2.19
CA TYR A 92 -5.44 3.01 -1.61
C TYR A 92 -4.68 3.78 -2.67
N LEU A 93 -4.96 5.07 -2.80
CA LEU A 93 -4.30 5.94 -3.76
C LEU A 93 -3.32 6.88 -3.06
N THR A 94 -2.25 7.22 -3.75
CA THR A 94 -1.37 8.32 -3.37
C THR A 94 -1.17 9.26 -4.54
N LYS A 95 -0.79 10.49 -4.22
CA LYS A 95 -0.44 11.52 -5.18
C LYS A 95 1.08 11.64 -5.25
N LEU A 96 1.61 11.58 -6.47
CA LEU A 96 3.03 11.77 -6.74
C LEU A 96 3.21 12.57 -8.03
N SER A 97 4.26 13.39 -8.09
CA SER A 97 4.62 14.12 -9.31
C SER A 97 5.87 13.54 -9.95
N PHE A 98 5.89 13.51 -11.28
CA PHE A 98 7.01 13.08 -12.10
C PHE A 98 7.55 14.21 -12.97
N GLY A 99 8.87 14.22 -13.14
CA GLY A 99 9.56 15.04 -14.12
C GLY A 99 9.90 16.45 -13.68
N THR A 100 10.56 17.16 -14.59
CA THR A 100 10.93 18.58 -14.44
C THR A 100 10.53 19.35 -15.71
N PRO A 101 9.45 20.16 -15.68
CA PRO A 101 8.63 20.50 -14.51
C PRO A 101 7.76 19.33 -13.99
N PRO A 102 7.39 19.33 -12.70
CA PRO A 102 6.64 18.24 -12.09
C PRO A 102 5.21 18.18 -12.62
N VAL A 103 4.79 17.00 -13.07
CA VAL A 103 3.40 16.68 -13.46
C VAL A 103 2.82 15.69 -12.46
N GLU A 104 1.63 15.98 -11.95
CA GLU A 104 0.99 15.23 -10.87
C GLU A 104 0.11 14.07 -11.37
N TYR A 105 0.16 12.95 -10.65
CA TYR A 105 -0.61 11.74 -10.93
C TYR A 105 -1.17 11.11 -9.65
N PHE A 106 -2.31 10.45 -9.78
CA PHE A 106 -2.79 9.48 -8.78
C PHE A 106 -2.35 8.08 -9.18
N ALA A 107 -1.86 7.31 -8.20
CA ALA A 107 -1.44 5.92 -8.40
C ALA A 107 -1.86 5.05 -7.21
N ILE A 108 -2.08 3.76 -7.47
CA ILE A 108 -2.41 2.78 -6.43
C ILE A 108 -1.17 2.48 -5.60
N VAL A 109 -1.31 2.47 -4.28
CA VAL A 109 -0.31 1.97 -3.35
C VAL A 109 -0.38 0.45 -3.34
N ASP A 110 0.67 -0.22 -3.81
CA ASP A 110 0.73 -1.68 -3.95
C ASP A 110 1.89 -2.27 -3.16
N THR A 111 1.60 -2.90 -2.03
CA THR A 111 2.61 -3.61 -1.22
C THR A 111 2.94 -5.01 -1.77
N GLY A 112 2.24 -5.45 -2.83
CA GLY A 112 2.41 -6.75 -3.47
C GLY A 112 3.38 -6.75 -4.66
N SER A 113 3.88 -5.59 -5.08
CA SER A 113 4.87 -5.47 -6.15
C SER A 113 5.93 -4.40 -5.86
N ASP A 114 7.10 -4.54 -6.47
CA ASP A 114 8.25 -3.64 -6.21
C ASP A 114 8.24 -2.41 -7.14
N LEU A 115 7.92 -2.58 -8.43
CA LEU A 115 8.10 -1.52 -9.42
C LEU A 115 6.99 -0.46 -9.34
N THR A 116 7.38 0.79 -9.07
CA THR A 116 6.54 1.96 -9.35
C THR A 116 6.51 2.23 -10.86
N TRP A 117 5.32 2.40 -11.46
CA TRP A 117 5.17 2.71 -12.88
C TRP A 117 3.94 3.57 -13.16
N ILE A 118 3.98 4.33 -14.26
CA ILE A 118 2.85 5.13 -14.77
C ILE A 118 2.71 4.99 -16.29
N GLN A 119 1.54 5.31 -16.85
CA GLN A 119 1.34 5.29 -18.30
C GLN A 119 2.08 6.47 -18.98
N CYS A 120 2.86 6.14 -20.01
CA CYS A 120 3.68 7.08 -20.77
C CYS A 120 3.33 7.14 -22.25
N VAL A 121 3.65 8.25 -22.90
CA VAL A 121 3.74 8.31 -24.37
C VAL A 121 5.11 7.83 -24.90
N PRO A 122 5.17 7.27 -26.12
CA PRO A 122 4.03 6.78 -26.89
C PRO A 122 3.42 5.53 -26.23
N CYS A 123 2.09 5.47 -26.15
CA CYS A 123 1.40 4.29 -25.66
C CYS A 123 0.77 3.48 -26.80
N THR A 124 1.04 2.18 -26.79
CA THR A 124 0.51 1.21 -27.76
C THR A 124 -0.83 0.62 -27.31
N LYS A 125 -0.97 0.34 -26.01
CA LYS A 125 -2.19 -0.16 -25.38
C LYS A 125 -2.30 0.46 -24.00
N CYS A 126 -3.10 1.51 -23.86
CA CYS A 126 -3.36 2.17 -22.58
C CYS A 126 -4.86 2.29 -22.36
N TYR A 127 -5.24 2.41 -21.09
CA TYR A 127 -6.59 2.79 -20.74
C TYR A 127 -6.69 4.33 -20.67
N ASN A 128 -7.82 4.88 -21.12
CA ASN A 128 -8.03 6.33 -21.23
C ASN A 128 -8.39 7.00 -19.89
N SER A 129 -8.67 6.21 -18.85
CA SER A 129 -9.32 6.66 -17.62
C SER A 129 -8.39 7.25 -16.55
N GLN A 130 -7.22 7.81 -16.91
CA GLN A 130 -6.24 8.23 -15.89
C GLN A 130 -6.38 9.67 -15.34
N GLY A 131 -7.44 10.41 -15.70
CA GLY A 131 -7.75 11.74 -15.10
C GLY A 131 -6.79 12.88 -15.49
N SER A 132 -5.54 12.56 -15.85
CA SER A 132 -4.52 13.47 -16.36
C SER A 132 -4.00 13.01 -17.73
N SER A 133 -3.21 13.83 -18.41
CA SER A 133 -2.51 13.42 -19.64
C SER A 133 -1.48 12.32 -19.33
N LEU A 134 -1.21 11.43 -20.29
CA LEU A 134 -0.08 10.49 -20.20
C LEU A 134 1.23 11.24 -19.92
N PHE A 135 2.14 10.62 -19.17
CA PHE A 135 3.45 11.22 -18.94
C PHE A 135 4.24 11.26 -20.24
N ASP A 136 4.77 12.44 -20.58
CA ASP A 136 5.64 12.63 -21.74
C ASP A 136 7.11 12.69 -21.29
N PRO A 137 7.89 11.63 -21.55
CA PRO A 137 9.31 11.62 -21.25
C PRO A 137 10.09 12.76 -21.90
N GLN A 138 9.67 13.24 -23.07
CA GLN A 138 10.34 14.32 -23.78
C GLN A 138 10.04 15.70 -23.17
N ALA A 139 8.96 15.83 -22.41
CA ALA A 139 8.60 17.07 -21.71
C ALA A 139 9.34 17.25 -20.38
N SER A 140 10.06 16.23 -19.90
CA SER A 140 10.83 16.27 -18.65
C SER A 140 12.32 16.44 -18.92
N SER A 141 12.92 17.50 -18.38
CA SER A 141 14.37 17.73 -18.51
C SER A 141 15.25 16.80 -17.67
N THR A 142 14.65 16.07 -16.72
CA THR A 142 15.34 15.12 -15.83
C THR A 142 15.11 13.65 -16.19
N TYR A 143 14.29 13.37 -17.21
CA TYR A 143 14.01 12.00 -17.65
C TYR A 143 15.26 11.33 -18.27
N LYS A 144 15.49 10.07 -17.90
CA LYS A 144 16.49 9.21 -18.53
C LYS A 144 15.96 7.78 -18.68
N ALA A 145 15.99 7.24 -19.88
CA ALA A 145 15.79 5.81 -20.10
C ALA A 145 17.07 5.03 -19.74
N PHE A 146 16.93 3.86 -19.11
CA PHE A 146 18.06 2.97 -18.88
C PHE A 146 18.39 2.20 -20.16
N SER A 147 19.67 2.15 -20.51
CA SER A 147 20.14 1.26 -21.57
C SER A 147 20.08 -0.19 -21.11
N CYS A 148 19.98 -1.11 -22.07
CA CYS A 148 19.91 -2.54 -21.76
C CYS A 148 21.16 -3.06 -21.04
N ASP A 149 22.34 -2.51 -21.38
CA ASP A 149 23.61 -2.86 -20.73
C ASP A 149 23.83 -2.20 -19.36
N SER A 150 22.84 -1.46 -18.84
CA SER A 150 22.94 -0.86 -17.52
C SER A 150 22.88 -1.93 -16.42
N GLN A 151 23.58 -1.67 -15.31
CA GLN A 151 23.51 -2.55 -14.15
C GLN A 151 22.09 -2.63 -13.59
N THR A 152 21.35 -1.51 -13.62
CA THR A 152 19.95 -1.44 -13.22
C THR A 152 19.06 -2.36 -14.06
N CYS A 153 19.23 -2.36 -15.39
CA CYS A 153 18.46 -3.25 -16.26
C CYS A 153 18.72 -4.72 -15.96
N ARG A 154 20.00 -5.11 -15.82
CA ARG A 154 20.37 -6.48 -15.45
C ARG A 154 19.79 -6.89 -14.10
N ALA A 155 19.83 -6.00 -13.11
CA ALA A 155 19.28 -6.27 -11.78
C ALA A 155 17.77 -6.55 -11.84
N PHE A 156 17.05 -5.92 -12.77
CA PHE A 156 15.59 -6.11 -12.94
C PHE A 156 15.23 -7.48 -13.53
N GLY A 157 16.22 -8.26 -13.98
CA GLY A 157 15.99 -9.46 -14.78
C GLY A 157 15.89 -9.12 -16.28
N GLY A 158 16.51 -8.01 -16.69
CA GLY A 158 16.49 -7.48 -18.05
C GLY A 158 17.16 -8.41 -19.06
N GLU A 159 16.35 -9.25 -19.70
CA GLU A 159 16.71 -9.94 -20.95
C GLU A 159 15.91 -9.43 -22.16
N GLN A 160 14.94 -8.53 -21.96
CA GLN A 160 14.13 -7.97 -23.05
C GLN A 160 14.66 -6.58 -23.45
N CYS A 161 15.67 -6.56 -24.32
CA CYS A 161 16.14 -5.32 -24.92
C CYS A 161 15.27 -4.93 -26.11
N LEU A 162 14.88 -3.66 -26.21
CA LEU A 162 14.35 -3.14 -27.46
C LEU A 162 15.48 -2.94 -28.49
N LYS A 163 15.10 -2.87 -29.77
CA LYS A 163 16.03 -2.53 -30.86
C LYS A 163 16.72 -1.18 -30.69
N THR A 164 16.13 -0.29 -29.89
CA THR A 164 16.67 1.04 -29.53
C THR A 164 17.73 0.98 -28.43
N ASN A 165 18.08 -0.20 -27.91
CA ASN A 165 18.91 -0.41 -26.73
C ASN A 165 18.28 0.07 -25.40
N ASP A 166 16.96 0.34 -25.40
CA ASP A 166 16.24 0.66 -24.17
C ASP A 166 15.94 -0.63 -23.38
N CYS A 167 16.07 -0.55 -22.05
CA CYS A 167 15.71 -1.62 -21.13
C CYS A 167 14.18 -1.76 -21.05
N GLN A 168 13.62 -2.86 -21.57
CA GLN A 168 12.20 -3.14 -21.41
C GLN A 168 11.96 -3.84 -20.07
N TYR A 169 10.97 -3.37 -19.33
CA TYR A 169 10.42 -4.12 -18.21
C TYR A 169 9.12 -4.80 -18.63
N HIS A 170 8.82 -5.93 -17.99
CA HIS A 170 7.53 -6.60 -18.08
C HIS A 170 7.14 -7.10 -16.69
N VAL A 171 6.03 -6.60 -16.16
CA VAL A 171 5.44 -7.05 -14.90
C VAL A 171 4.09 -7.71 -15.20
N THR A 172 3.87 -8.87 -14.61
CA THR A 172 2.58 -9.58 -14.60
C THR A 172 2.11 -9.69 -13.15
N TYR A 173 0.88 -9.31 -12.89
CA TYR A 173 0.26 -9.37 -11.57
C TYR A 173 -0.47 -10.70 -11.34
N GLY A 174 -0.84 -10.99 -10.09
CA GLY A 174 -1.50 -12.23 -9.71
C GLY A 174 -2.89 -12.44 -10.36
N ASP A 175 -3.52 -11.36 -10.83
CA ASP A 175 -4.77 -11.37 -11.58
C ASP A 175 -4.58 -11.54 -13.10
N MET A 176 -3.34 -11.81 -13.54
CA MET A 176 -2.89 -11.92 -14.93
C MET A 176 -2.90 -10.60 -15.72
N SER A 177 -3.18 -9.47 -15.06
CA SER A 177 -2.94 -8.17 -15.67
C SER A 177 -1.44 -7.92 -15.86
N SER A 178 -1.08 -7.06 -16.80
CA SER A 178 0.34 -6.79 -17.10
C SER A 178 0.62 -5.37 -17.53
N THR A 179 1.84 -4.93 -17.27
CA THR A 179 2.40 -3.69 -17.82
C THR A 179 3.76 -3.97 -18.46
N ILE A 180 3.97 -3.40 -19.64
CA ILE A 180 5.22 -3.45 -20.40
C ILE A 180 5.60 -2.02 -20.76
N GLY A 181 6.86 -1.68 -20.55
CA GLY A 181 7.35 -0.33 -20.80
C GLY A 181 8.86 -0.22 -20.74
N ILE A 182 9.36 1.00 -20.62
CA ILE A 182 10.80 1.28 -20.54
C ILE A 182 11.17 1.54 -19.09
N LEU A 183 12.16 0.79 -18.58
CA LEU A 183 12.72 1.08 -17.27
C LEU A 183 13.50 2.39 -17.36
N SER A 184 13.12 3.35 -16.51
CA SER A 184 13.56 4.74 -16.61
C SER A 184 13.89 5.31 -15.23
N SER A 185 14.54 6.45 -15.20
CA SER A 185 14.68 7.29 -14.01
C SER A 185 14.20 8.70 -14.28
N ASP A 186 13.62 9.34 -13.28
CA ASP A 186 13.29 10.76 -13.32
C ASP A 186 13.25 11.35 -11.89
N THR A 187 12.96 12.64 -11.80
CA THR A 187 12.62 13.30 -10.55
C THR A 187 11.20 12.95 -10.13
N LEU A 188 11.07 12.37 -8.93
CA LEU A 188 9.77 12.10 -8.30
C LEU A 188 9.60 13.03 -7.10
N SER A 189 8.38 13.48 -6.85
CA SER A 189 8.10 14.26 -5.65
C SER A 189 6.75 13.91 -5.02
N PHE A 190 6.72 14.00 -3.70
CA PHE A 190 5.56 13.69 -2.87
C PHE A 190 5.20 14.89 -2.03
N ASP A 191 3.91 15.16 -1.91
CA ASP A 191 3.41 16.12 -0.93
C ASP A 191 3.40 15.46 0.44
N SER A 192 4.15 16.05 1.37
CA SER A 192 4.19 15.61 2.76
C SER A 192 2.99 16.13 3.54
N ILE A 193 2.61 15.41 4.59
CA ILE A 193 1.50 15.79 5.49
C ILE A 193 1.69 17.15 6.14
N ASN A 194 2.92 17.66 6.19
CA ASN A 194 3.27 18.97 6.73
C ASN A 194 3.26 20.09 5.67
N GLY A 195 2.76 19.80 4.46
CA GLY A 195 2.71 20.74 3.34
C GLY A 195 4.04 20.96 2.62
N GLN A 196 5.12 20.27 3.02
CA GLN A 196 6.40 20.33 2.30
C GLN A 196 6.44 19.30 1.17
N LYS A 197 6.90 19.71 0.00
CA LYS A 197 7.19 18.77 -1.09
C LYS A 197 8.55 18.13 -0.84
N THR A 198 8.60 16.80 -0.84
CA THR A 198 9.86 16.05 -0.82
C THR A 198 10.16 15.55 -2.22
N THR A 199 11.39 15.78 -2.68
CA THR A 199 11.82 15.49 -4.05
C THR A 199 12.99 14.52 -4.05
N PHE A 200 12.94 13.55 -4.95
CA PHE A 200 13.97 12.55 -5.21
C PHE A 200 14.41 12.70 -6.67
N SER A 201 15.65 13.10 -6.92
CA SER A 201 16.08 13.51 -8.27
C SER A 201 16.32 12.36 -9.25
N THR A 202 16.49 11.13 -8.75
CA THR A 202 16.88 9.96 -9.57
C THR A 202 16.14 8.72 -9.09
N SER A 203 14.80 8.75 -9.08
CA SER A 203 14.03 7.55 -8.72
C SER A 203 13.81 6.69 -9.96
N ILE A 204 13.97 5.38 -9.80
CA ILE A 204 13.72 4.39 -10.84
C ILE A 204 12.21 4.16 -10.93
N PHE A 205 11.68 4.09 -12.15
CA PHE A 205 10.27 3.78 -12.38
C PHE A 205 10.06 3.15 -13.76
N GLY A 206 8.91 2.50 -13.93
CA GLY A 206 8.44 1.99 -15.21
C GLY A 206 7.67 3.05 -15.99
N CYS A 207 8.15 3.35 -17.20
CA CYS A 207 7.42 4.18 -18.16
C CYS A 207 6.57 3.29 -19.07
N GLY A 208 5.32 3.02 -18.65
CA GLY A 208 4.44 2.00 -19.21
C GLY A 208 3.84 2.37 -20.56
N ARG A 209 4.10 1.55 -21.59
CA ARG A 209 3.62 1.77 -22.98
C ARG A 209 2.59 0.74 -23.44
N ASN A 210 2.40 -0.33 -22.68
CA ASN A 210 1.36 -1.34 -22.90
C ASN A 210 0.89 -1.81 -21.53
N ASN A 211 -0.25 -1.30 -21.10
CA ASN A 211 -0.82 -1.46 -19.77
C ASN A 211 -2.18 -2.14 -19.90
N GLN A 212 -2.18 -3.47 -19.70
CA GLN A 212 -3.36 -4.32 -19.73
C GLN A 212 -3.82 -4.58 -18.30
N VAL A 213 -4.21 -3.49 -17.62
CA VAL A 213 -4.58 -3.46 -16.21
C VAL A 213 -6.00 -2.92 -16.10
N GLN A 214 -6.82 -3.54 -15.24
CA GLN A 214 -8.22 -3.13 -15.06
C GLN A 214 -8.33 -2.22 -13.83
N LEU A 215 -8.06 -0.93 -14.00
CA LEU A 215 -8.04 0.05 -12.90
C LEU A 215 -9.34 0.87 -12.79
N GLY A 216 -10.39 0.47 -13.50
CA GLY A 216 -11.69 1.17 -13.51
C GLY A 216 -11.59 2.61 -14.05
N ASN A 217 -12.60 3.43 -13.72
CA ASN A 217 -12.70 4.84 -14.14
C ASN A 217 -12.21 5.83 -13.07
N LEU A 218 -11.20 5.44 -12.27
CA LEU A 218 -10.80 6.17 -11.07
C LEU A 218 -9.78 7.29 -11.29
N GLY A 219 -9.34 7.58 -12.53
CA GLY A 219 -8.34 8.62 -12.74
C GLY A 219 -6.92 8.18 -12.33
N ILE A 220 -6.61 6.89 -12.43
CA ILE A 220 -5.36 6.30 -11.91
C ILE A 220 -4.34 6.16 -13.03
N ALA A 221 -3.15 6.73 -12.87
CA ALA A 221 -2.09 6.69 -13.88
C ALA A 221 -1.18 5.47 -13.80
N GLY A 222 -1.21 4.72 -12.71
CA GLY A 222 -0.41 3.51 -12.52
C GLY A 222 -0.34 3.06 -11.07
N ILE A 223 0.80 2.49 -10.68
CA ILE A 223 1.03 1.84 -9.38
C ILE A 223 2.31 2.39 -8.75
N VAL A 224 2.29 2.58 -7.42
CA VAL A 224 3.45 2.79 -6.56
C VAL A 224 3.75 1.47 -5.87
N GLY A 225 4.82 0.81 -6.30
CA GLY A 225 5.30 -0.42 -5.70
C GLY A 225 5.97 -0.15 -4.35
N LEU A 226 5.50 -0.83 -3.31
CA LEU A 226 6.04 -0.80 -1.95
C LEU A 226 6.42 -2.20 -1.47
N GLY A 227 6.70 -3.09 -2.41
CA GLY A 227 7.26 -4.40 -2.14
C GLY A 227 8.68 -4.34 -1.56
N GLY A 228 9.13 -5.47 -1.03
CA GLY A 228 10.43 -5.60 -0.35
C GLY A 228 11.61 -5.93 -1.28
N GLY A 229 11.40 -6.02 -2.60
CA GLY A 229 12.45 -6.34 -3.57
C GLY A 229 13.15 -5.09 -4.12
N PRO A 230 14.26 -5.23 -4.86
CA PRO A 230 15.30 -4.19 -5.04
C PRO A 230 14.93 -2.94 -5.87
N PHE A 231 13.64 -2.68 -6.12
CA PHE A 231 13.15 -1.60 -7.00
C PHE A 231 12.24 -0.59 -6.31
N HIS A 232 12.50 -0.30 -5.03
CA HIS A 232 11.90 0.80 -4.25
C HIS A 232 12.72 2.11 -4.32
#